data_AF-A0A958Y9N8-F1
#
_entry.id   AF-A0A958Y9N8-F1
#
_cell.length_a   1.000
_cell.length_b   1.000
_cell.length_c   1.000
_cell.angle_alpha   90.00
_cell.angle_beta   90.00
_cell.angle_gamma   90.00
#
_symmetry.space_group_name_H-M   'P 1'
#
loop_
_entity.id
_entity.type
_entity.pdbx_description
1 polymer ?
#
loop_
_entity_poly.entity_id
_entity_poly.type
_entity_poly.pdbx_seq_one_letter_code
_entity_poly.pdbx_strand_id
1 'polypeptide(L)'
;VLTTFGGILNFAYNARLNSDNNLTFGINVGTYKSGLNSGKVETNFDDPSLENIPSNFMLSVSPGVNFGTAFFDFGVSVNNLVLYNFNTSEMIKDNPEQTIQAHIMYTGYMESRGFLDESKFTGLVRSEFKKGKTVLSGTAMLTVPIGIWGQVGYNTLYGIHGGIGLNVTKQILIEYNYEKAMGDLTEFGSSHSITLAYKLNNRESFDYSSEDDVAAIIKPTKKKKPAPKSSKTTVQKAEEPTKVAAEEQAKIATEEQARLAAEEK
;
A
#
# COMPACT_ATOMS: atom_id res chain seq x y z
N VAL A 1 20.32 13.36 23.98
CA VAL A 1 19.80 13.14 25.35
C VAL A 1 18.30 13.45 25.50
N LEU A 2 17.60 13.82 24.42
CA LEU A 2 16.14 13.95 24.40
C LEU A 2 15.50 12.57 24.17
N THR A 3 14.50 12.21 24.98
CA THR A 3 13.66 11.03 24.76
C THR A 3 12.27 11.51 24.38
N THR A 4 11.76 10.99 23.28
CA THR A 4 10.38 11.18 22.86
C THR A 4 9.71 9.81 22.77
N PHE A 5 8.59 9.65 23.46
CA PHE A 5 7.76 8.45 23.39
C PHE A 5 6.33 8.85 23.09
N GLY A 6 5.70 8.19 22.13
CA GLY A 6 4.35 8.54 21.72
C GLY A 6 3.71 7.50 20.84
N GLY A 7 2.48 7.78 20.46
CA GLY A 7 1.69 7.02 19.50
C GLY A 7 1.03 7.95 18.50
N ILE A 8 0.72 7.43 17.32
CA ILE A 8 0.00 8.14 16.28
C ILE A 8 -1.15 7.25 15.83
N LEU A 9 -2.35 7.83 15.78
CA LEU A 9 -3.54 7.23 15.21
C LEU A 9 -3.85 7.94 13.90
N ASN A 10 -4.05 7.17 12.84
CA ASN A 10 -4.37 7.68 11.52
C ASN A 10 -5.76 7.20 11.14
N PHE A 11 -6.62 8.12 10.74
CA PHE A 11 -7.92 7.81 10.17
C PHE A 11 -8.01 8.43 8.79
N ALA A 12 -8.42 7.63 7.80
CA ALA A 12 -8.60 8.09 6.44
C ALA A 12 -9.92 7.57 5.88
N TYR A 13 -10.60 8.41 5.09
CA TYR A 13 -11.83 8.10 4.40
C TYR A 13 -11.69 8.45 2.92
N ASN A 14 -11.79 7.44 2.06
CA ASN A 14 -11.75 7.60 0.61
C ASN A 14 -13.18 7.69 0.05
N ALA A 15 -13.55 8.87 -0.44
CA ALA A 15 -14.80 9.10 -1.15
C ALA A 15 -14.57 8.91 -2.66
N ARG A 16 -15.11 7.84 -3.24
CA ARG A 16 -15.09 7.62 -4.69
C ARG A 16 -16.07 8.60 -5.36
N LEU A 17 -15.55 9.46 -6.24
CA LEU A 17 -16.37 10.43 -6.98
C LEU A 17 -16.88 9.82 -8.28
N ASN A 18 -16.01 9.15 -9.03
CA ASN A 18 -16.34 8.38 -10.22
C ASN A 18 -15.35 7.21 -10.39
N SER A 19 -15.30 6.58 -11.57
CA SER A 19 -14.41 5.45 -11.84
C SER A 19 -12.93 5.79 -11.71
N ASP A 20 -12.54 7.02 -12.08
CA ASP A 20 -11.15 7.44 -12.20
C ASP A 20 -10.73 8.43 -11.11
N ASN A 21 -11.68 9.03 -10.40
CA ASN A 21 -11.43 10.10 -9.44
C ASN A 21 -11.91 9.72 -8.04
N ASN A 22 -11.09 10.04 -7.05
CA ASN A 22 -11.41 9.88 -5.65
C ASN A 22 -10.94 11.08 -4.82
N LEU A 23 -11.57 11.27 -3.68
CA LEU A 23 -11.20 12.29 -2.70
C LEU A 23 -11.00 11.63 -1.35
N THR A 24 -9.76 11.60 -0.89
CA THR A 24 -9.39 11.03 0.41
C THR A 24 -9.25 12.14 1.44
N PHE A 25 -9.96 12.01 2.55
CA PHE A 25 -9.80 12.84 3.72
C PHE A 25 -9.04 12.05 4.78
N GLY A 26 -7.99 12.63 5.34
CA GLY A 26 -7.16 12.00 6.36
C GLY A 26 -7.01 12.90 7.59
N ILE A 27 -6.90 12.28 8.76
CA ILE A 27 -6.52 12.94 9.99
C ILE A 27 -5.52 12.07 10.73
N ASN A 28 -4.39 12.66 11.11
CA ASN A 28 -3.37 12.02 11.92
C ASN A 28 -3.41 12.68 13.31
N VAL A 29 -3.63 11.89 14.35
CA VAL A 29 -3.68 12.34 15.74
C VAL A 29 -2.51 11.70 16.48
N GLY A 30 -1.55 12.51 16.88
CA GLY A 30 -0.37 12.08 17.62
C GLY A 30 -0.48 12.44 19.10
N THR A 31 -0.07 11.57 19.99
CA THR A 31 0.20 11.91 21.39
C THR A 31 1.61 11.53 21.72
N TYR A 32 2.42 12.46 22.23
CA TYR A 32 3.80 12.18 22.55
C TYR A 32 4.25 12.93 23.80
N LYS A 33 5.06 12.25 24.59
CA LYS A 33 5.79 12.77 25.73
C LYS A 33 7.21 13.06 25.29
N SER A 34 7.65 14.31 25.43
CA SER A 34 9.03 14.71 25.17
C SER A 34 9.68 15.24 26.45
N GLY A 35 10.91 14.80 26.73
CA GLY A 35 11.67 15.23 27.91
C GLY A 35 13.15 14.89 27.80
N LEU A 36 13.97 15.43 28.70
CA LEU A 36 15.38 15.08 28.79
C LEU A 36 15.55 13.76 29.56
N ASN A 37 16.45 12.90 29.08
CA ASN A 37 16.85 11.69 29.79
C ASN A 37 18.07 11.97 30.66
N SER A 38 17.84 12.43 31.89
CA SER A 38 18.90 12.81 32.84
C SER A 38 19.89 11.67 33.14
N GLY A 39 19.50 10.38 32.98
CA GLY A 39 20.39 9.23 33.17
C GLY A 39 21.36 8.93 32.02
N LYS A 40 21.33 9.71 30.93
CA LYS A 40 22.30 9.65 29.81
C LYS A 40 23.06 10.96 29.62
N VAL A 41 22.96 11.87 30.60
CA VAL A 41 23.72 13.11 30.64
C VAL A 41 25.03 12.82 31.37
N GLU A 42 26.13 12.79 30.64
CA GLU A 42 27.47 12.70 31.23
C GLU A 42 27.96 14.13 31.51
N THR A 43 27.94 14.55 32.78
CA THR A 43 28.50 15.84 33.22
C THR A 43 29.64 15.61 34.20
N ASN A 44 30.67 16.47 34.14
CA ASN A 44 31.80 16.42 35.08
C ASN A 44 31.41 16.86 36.52
N PHE A 45 30.22 17.46 36.68
CA PHE A 45 29.64 17.91 37.95
C PHE A 45 28.11 17.73 37.89
N ASP A 46 27.48 17.39 39.02
CA ASP A 46 26.02 17.34 39.13
C ASP A 46 25.45 18.76 38.95
N ASP A 47 24.68 18.97 37.87
CA ASP A 47 23.99 20.23 37.60
C ASP A 47 22.51 20.11 38.00
N PRO A 48 22.06 20.79 39.08
CA PRO A 48 20.67 20.74 39.56
C PRO A 48 19.63 21.20 38.53
N SER A 49 20.05 21.93 37.49
CA SER A 49 19.15 22.36 36.40
C SER A 49 18.73 21.21 35.47
N LEU A 50 19.46 20.10 35.47
CA LEU A 50 19.21 18.91 34.66
C LEU A 50 18.31 17.87 35.37
N GLU A 51 18.07 18.04 36.68
CA GLU A 51 17.19 17.18 37.48
C GLU A 51 15.69 17.51 37.32
N ASN A 52 15.36 18.75 36.93
CA ASN A 52 13.98 19.28 36.93
C ASN A 52 13.46 19.67 35.54
N ILE A 53 13.94 19.03 34.47
CA ILE A 53 13.41 19.34 33.13
C ILE A 53 12.02 18.71 32.97
N PRO A 54 10.95 19.52 32.85
CA PRO A 54 9.60 19.01 32.79
C PRO A 54 9.40 18.23 31.49
N SER A 55 8.90 17.01 31.60
CA SER A 55 8.44 16.25 30.44
C SER A 55 7.07 16.76 30.02
N ASN A 56 6.94 17.22 28.77
CA ASN A 56 5.68 17.73 28.22
C ASN A 56 4.95 16.62 27.46
N PHE A 57 3.70 16.38 27.83
CA PHE A 57 2.79 15.53 27.08
C PHE A 57 1.97 16.39 26.12
N MET A 58 2.07 16.09 24.83
CA MET A 58 1.49 16.89 23.76
C MET A 58 0.55 16.05 22.91
N LEU A 59 -0.57 16.65 22.50
CA LEU A 59 -1.48 16.17 21.46
C LEU A 59 -1.23 16.97 20.19
N SER A 60 -0.97 16.30 19.07
CA SER A 60 -0.90 16.89 17.75
C SER A 60 -2.04 16.39 16.86
N VAL A 61 -2.60 17.28 16.04
CA VAL A 61 -3.59 16.95 15.01
C VAL A 61 -3.12 17.48 13.67
N SER A 62 -3.11 16.59 12.67
CA SER A 62 -2.64 16.89 11.33
C SER A 62 -3.65 16.40 10.28
N PRO A 63 -4.60 17.25 9.85
CA PRO A 63 -5.53 16.92 8.79
C PRO A 63 -4.86 16.98 7.41
N GLY A 64 -5.41 16.24 6.46
CA GLY A 64 -5.00 16.28 5.07
C GLY A 64 -6.11 15.84 4.12
N VAL A 65 -5.97 16.24 2.86
CA VAL A 65 -6.86 15.88 1.77
C VAL A 65 -6.00 15.46 0.58
N ASN A 66 -6.40 14.40 -0.12
CA ASN A 66 -5.78 13.96 -1.36
C ASN A 66 -6.85 13.76 -2.44
N PHE A 67 -6.70 14.43 -3.58
CA PHE A 67 -7.53 14.24 -4.76
C PHE A 67 -6.78 13.37 -5.75
N GLY A 68 -7.26 12.14 -5.93
CA GLY A 68 -6.72 11.18 -6.89
C GLY A 68 -7.51 11.19 -8.19
N THR A 69 -6.79 11.08 -9.30
CA THR A 69 -7.28 10.80 -10.65
C THR A 69 -6.78 9.41 -11.08
N ALA A 70 -6.93 9.05 -12.36
CA ALA A 70 -6.44 7.76 -12.86
C ALA A 70 -4.91 7.57 -12.70
N PHE A 71 -4.13 8.64 -12.86
CA PHE A 71 -2.65 8.57 -12.86
C PHE A 71 -1.99 9.61 -11.96
N PHE A 72 -2.71 10.63 -11.53
CA PHE A 72 -2.16 11.69 -10.69
C PHE A 72 -2.91 11.81 -9.37
N ASP A 73 -2.17 12.01 -8.29
CA ASP A 73 -2.70 12.37 -6.98
C ASP A 73 -2.16 13.73 -6.57
N PHE A 74 -3.05 14.58 -6.06
CA PHE A 74 -2.72 15.91 -5.54
C PHE A 74 -3.16 15.98 -4.09
N GLY A 75 -2.21 16.18 -3.18
CA GLY A 75 -2.51 16.19 -1.76
C GLY A 75 -1.97 17.39 -1.03
N VAL A 76 -2.74 17.86 -0.04
CA VAL A 76 -2.35 18.92 0.88
C VAL A 76 -2.65 18.47 2.30
N SER A 77 -1.69 18.65 3.20
CA SER A 77 -1.86 18.42 4.64
C SER A 77 -1.28 19.57 5.44
N VAL A 78 -1.80 19.74 6.65
CA VAL A 78 -1.23 20.68 7.62
C VAL A 78 -0.75 19.87 8.81
N ASN A 79 0.56 19.78 8.98
CA ASN A 79 1.18 19.02 10.04
C ASN A 79 1.20 19.88 11.31
N ASN A 80 0.86 19.28 12.44
CA ASN A 80 0.76 19.94 13.74
C ASN A 80 -0.13 21.20 13.72
N LEU A 81 -1.28 21.15 13.00
CA LEU A 81 -2.25 22.23 12.95
C LEU A 81 -2.75 22.61 14.34
N VAL A 82 -3.07 21.59 15.14
CA VAL A 82 -3.38 21.76 16.56
C VAL A 82 -2.26 21.09 17.34
N LEU A 83 -1.66 21.83 18.27
CA LEU A 83 -0.69 21.31 19.22
C LEU A 83 -1.09 21.76 20.62
N TYR A 84 -1.57 20.82 21.42
CA TYR A 84 -2.03 21.08 22.79
C TYR A 84 -1.04 20.47 23.79
N ASN A 85 -0.55 21.26 24.73
CA ASN A 85 0.31 20.79 25.81
C ASN A 85 -0.55 20.55 27.07
N PHE A 86 -0.65 19.30 27.50
CA PHE A 86 -1.44 18.94 28.68
C PHE A 86 -0.80 19.42 29.99
N ASN A 87 0.52 19.62 30.03
CA ASN A 87 1.20 20.10 31.24
C ASN A 87 0.89 21.57 31.51
N THR A 88 0.93 22.41 30.46
CA THR A 88 0.58 23.83 30.59
C THR A 88 -0.92 24.08 30.41
N SER A 89 -1.67 23.07 29.95
CA SER A 89 -3.09 23.19 29.57
C SER A 89 -3.36 24.28 28.54
N GLU A 90 -2.41 24.49 27.63
CA GLU A 90 -2.45 25.55 26.64
C GLU A 90 -2.19 25.01 25.22
N MET A 91 -2.80 25.66 24.23
CA MET A 91 -2.44 25.46 22.83
C MET A 91 -1.18 26.24 22.49
N ILE A 92 -0.23 25.57 21.84
CA ILE A 92 0.99 26.19 21.33
C ILE A 92 0.63 26.95 20.05
N LYS A 93 0.47 28.27 20.16
CA LYS A 93 0.03 29.15 19.05
C LYS A 93 1.13 29.41 18.02
N ASP A 94 2.38 29.54 18.47
CA ASP A 94 3.53 29.79 17.61
C ASP A 94 4.39 28.55 17.44
N ASN A 95 3.81 27.50 16.86
CA ASN A 95 4.53 26.27 16.59
C ASN A 95 5.50 26.44 15.40
N PRO A 96 6.84 26.40 15.60
CA PRO A 96 7.79 26.44 14.49
C PRO A 96 7.74 25.16 13.64
N GLU A 97 7.27 24.05 14.21
CA GLU A 97 7.11 22.75 13.55
C GLU A 97 5.71 22.56 12.93
N GLN A 98 4.90 23.62 12.87
CA GLN A 98 3.70 23.60 12.04
C GLN A 98 4.12 23.75 10.58
N THR A 99 3.66 22.83 9.74
CA THR A 99 4.07 22.80 8.33
C THR A 99 2.87 22.62 7.43
N ILE A 100 2.87 23.32 6.30
CA ILE A 100 1.92 23.06 5.23
C ILE A 100 2.65 22.19 4.22
N GLN A 101 2.14 21.00 3.98
CA GLN A 101 2.70 20.04 3.04
C GLN A 101 1.79 19.98 1.81
N ALA A 102 2.38 20.11 0.64
CA ALA A 102 1.72 19.85 -0.64
C ALA A 102 2.51 18.80 -1.40
N HIS A 103 1.83 17.88 -2.10
CA HIS A 103 2.48 16.88 -2.91
C HIS A 103 1.69 16.55 -4.18
N ILE A 104 2.43 16.08 -5.17
CA ILE A 104 1.92 15.56 -6.44
C ILE A 104 2.57 14.19 -6.63
N MET A 105 1.76 13.17 -6.84
CA MET A 105 2.21 11.83 -7.20
C MET A 105 1.73 11.51 -8.60
N TYR A 106 2.58 10.88 -9.40
CA TYR A 106 2.24 10.26 -10.66
C TYR A 106 2.44 8.74 -10.54
N THR A 107 1.45 7.98 -10.95
CA THR A 107 1.49 6.52 -11.02
C THR A 107 1.24 6.10 -12.46
N GLY A 108 2.18 5.36 -13.04
CA GLY A 108 2.07 4.82 -14.39
C GLY A 108 2.42 3.34 -14.42
N TYR A 109 1.91 2.64 -15.42
CA TYR A 109 2.19 1.22 -15.65
C TYR A 109 2.97 1.07 -16.95
N MET A 110 3.95 0.16 -16.92
CA MET A 110 4.79 -0.16 -18.06
C MET A 110 4.28 -1.45 -18.69
N GLU A 111 3.90 -1.37 -19.96
CA GLU A 111 3.59 -2.56 -20.76
C GLU A 111 4.86 -2.96 -21.52
N SER A 112 5.49 -4.05 -21.11
CA SER A 112 6.77 -4.51 -21.66
C SER A 112 6.78 -6.04 -21.71
N ARG A 113 7.42 -6.62 -22.72
CA ARG A 113 7.62 -8.08 -22.72
C ARG A 113 8.69 -8.47 -21.70
N GLY A 114 8.40 -9.47 -20.87
CA GLY A 114 9.39 -10.11 -19.99
C GLY A 114 9.26 -9.71 -18.53
N PHE A 115 10.39 -9.56 -17.82
CA PHE A 115 10.40 -9.41 -16.37
C PHE A 115 9.81 -8.07 -15.87
N LEU A 116 9.75 -7.06 -16.74
CA LEU A 116 9.22 -5.72 -16.43
C LEU A 116 7.74 -5.56 -16.84
N ASP A 117 7.10 -6.63 -17.32
CA ASP A 117 5.69 -6.56 -17.68
C ASP A 117 4.84 -6.13 -16.47
N GLU A 118 3.83 -5.30 -16.72
CA GLU A 118 2.94 -4.71 -15.69
C GLU A 118 3.69 -3.99 -14.55
N SER A 119 4.92 -3.52 -14.79
CA SER A 119 5.67 -2.79 -13.76
C SER A 119 5.04 -1.44 -13.46
N LYS A 120 4.91 -1.13 -12.17
CA LYS A 120 4.38 0.16 -11.69
C LYS A 120 5.51 1.13 -11.43
N PHE A 121 5.49 2.25 -12.13
CA PHE A 121 6.34 3.40 -11.87
C PHE A 121 5.55 4.44 -11.07
N THR A 122 6.16 4.94 -10.00
CA THR A 122 5.60 6.03 -9.19
C THR A 122 6.63 7.14 -9.03
N GLY A 123 6.20 8.38 -9.19
CA GLY A 123 6.99 9.57 -8.95
C GLY A 123 6.25 10.49 -8.00
N LEU A 124 6.85 10.83 -6.87
CA LEU A 124 6.29 11.72 -5.85
C LEU A 124 7.16 12.97 -5.75
N VAL A 125 6.54 14.14 -5.84
CA VAL A 125 7.16 15.43 -5.50
C VAL A 125 6.39 16.03 -4.35
N ARG A 126 7.09 16.45 -3.30
CA ARG A 126 6.50 17.02 -2.10
C ARG A 126 7.24 18.28 -1.67
N SER A 127 6.49 19.32 -1.33
CA SER A 127 6.99 20.56 -0.76
C SER A 127 6.38 20.76 0.64
N GLU A 128 7.24 20.98 1.63
CA GLU A 128 6.85 21.30 3.00
C GLU A 128 7.27 22.73 3.33
N PHE A 129 6.29 23.57 3.63
CA PHE A 129 6.48 24.96 4.00
C PHE A 129 6.47 25.07 5.52
N LYS A 130 7.63 25.32 6.11
CA LYS A 130 7.81 25.64 7.53
C LYS A 130 8.05 27.14 7.72
N LYS A 131 7.92 27.65 8.95
CA LYS A 131 8.33 29.03 9.28
C LYS A 131 9.82 29.20 8.98
N GLY A 132 10.16 29.95 7.93
CA GLY A 132 11.54 30.30 7.56
C GLY A 132 12.32 29.24 6.76
N LYS A 133 11.74 28.07 6.46
CA LYS A 133 12.38 27.04 5.65
C LYS A 133 11.37 26.31 4.76
N THR A 134 11.70 26.16 3.48
CA THR A 134 10.96 25.30 2.57
C THR A 134 11.78 24.05 2.33
N VAL A 135 11.18 22.88 2.51
CA VAL A 135 11.81 21.59 2.23
C VAL A 135 11.16 21.01 0.98
N LEU A 136 11.98 20.77 -0.04
CA LEU A 136 11.55 20.11 -1.26
C LEU A 136 12.05 18.67 -1.26
N SER A 137 11.20 17.75 -1.70
CA SER A 137 11.55 16.35 -1.84
C SER A 137 10.95 15.76 -3.11
N GLY A 138 11.70 14.84 -3.69
CA GLY A 138 11.29 14.10 -4.87
C GLY A 138 11.75 12.64 -4.75
N THR A 139 10.87 11.70 -5.02
CA THR A 139 11.17 10.27 -4.96
C THR A 139 10.57 9.58 -6.18
N ALA A 140 11.33 8.67 -6.78
CA ALA A 140 10.85 7.78 -7.82
C ALA A 140 10.99 6.33 -7.34
N MET A 141 10.00 5.51 -7.65
CA MET A 141 9.95 4.10 -7.27
C MET A 141 9.45 3.26 -8.45
N LEU A 142 10.12 2.15 -8.69
CA LEU A 142 9.74 1.14 -9.67
C LEU A 142 9.43 -0.16 -8.94
N THR A 143 8.23 -0.68 -9.14
CA THR A 143 7.75 -1.94 -8.57
C THR A 143 7.50 -2.93 -9.68
N VAL A 144 8.10 -4.11 -9.56
CA VAL A 144 7.95 -5.21 -10.50
C VAL A 144 6.99 -6.25 -9.90
N PRO A 145 6.02 -6.79 -10.68
CA PRO A 145 5.01 -7.72 -10.17
C PRO A 145 5.57 -9.01 -9.55
N ILE A 146 6.81 -9.39 -9.87
CA ILE A 146 7.50 -10.53 -9.24
C ILE A 146 7.76 -10.33 -7.74
N GLY A 147 7.47 -9.14 -7.20
CA GLY A 147 7.59 -8.80 -5.79
C GLY A 147 8.92 -8.15 -5.45
N ILE A 148 9.48 -7.36 -6.36
CA ILE A 148 10.71 -6.59 -6.12
C ILE A 148 10.40 -5.13 -6.43
N TRP A 149 10.89 -4.21 -5.63
CA TRP A 149 10.85 -2.78 -5.94
C TRP A 149 12.17 -2.10 -5.60
N GLY A 150 12.41 -0.98 -6.27
CA GLY A 150 13.51 -0.08 -5.97
C GLY A 150 12.99 1.34 -5.91
N GLN A 151 13.55 2.13 -4.99
CA GLN A 151 13.24 3.54 -4.84
C GLN A 151 14.50 4.37 -4.74
N VAL A 152 14.43 5.61 -5.24
CA VAL A 152 15.48 6.61 -5.10
C VAL A 152 14.83 7.96 -4.95
N GLY A 153 15.38 8.80 -4.09
CA GLY A 153 14.87 10.14 -3.90
C GLY A 153 15.89 11.10 -3.33
N TYR A 154 15.48 12.35 -3.34
CA TYR A 154 16.23 13.48 -2.88
C TYR A 154 15.33 14.34 -2.00
N ASN A 155 15.88 14.78 -0.87
CA ASN A 155 15.25 15.70 0.04
C ASN A 155 16.25 16.82 0.35
N THR A 156 15.84 18.08 0.24
CA THR A 156 16.73 19.23 0.48
C THR A 156 17.22 19.33 1.92
N LEU A 157 16.49 18.73 2.87
CA LEU A 157 16.87 18.69 4.29
C LEU A 157 17.67 17.44 4.62
N TYR A 158 17.22 16.26 4.18
CA TYR A 158 17.78 14.97 4.60
C TYR A 158 18.84 14.41 3.64
N GLY A 159 18.89 14.87 2.39
CA GLY A 159 19.85 14.42 1.38
C GLY A 159 19.29 13.37 0.42
N ILE A 160 20.17 12.50 -0.07
CA ILE A 160 19.81 11.47 -1.06
C ILE A 160 19.49 10.17 -0.32
N HIS A 161 18.40 9.52 -0.71
CA HIS A 161 18.06 8.19 -0.21
C HIS A 161 17.80 7.24 -1.38
N GLY A 162 18.06 5.96 -1.15
CA GLY A 162 17.77 4.90 -2.09
C GLY A 162 17.52 3.59 -1.36
N GLY A 163 16.59 2.79 -1.87
CA GLY A 163 16.21 1.55 -1.25
C GLY A 163 15.83 0.49 -2.27
N ILE A 164 15.95 -0.75 -1.83
CA ILE A 164 15.48 -1.92 -2.55
C ILE A 164 14.67 -2.77 -1.60
N GLY A 165 13.59 -3.35 -2.09
CA GLY A 165 12.76 -4.23 -1.30
C GLY A 165 12.27 -5.42 -2.09
N LEU A 166 11.93 -6.47 -1.36
CA LEU A 166 11.43 -7.71 -1.91
C LEU A 166 10.38 -8.37 -1.01
N ASN A 167 9.43 -9.02 -1.67
CA ASN A 167 8.43 -9.89 -1.08
C ASN A 167 9.03 -11.28 -0.88
N VAL A 168 9.55 -11.56 0.32
CA VAL A 168 10.05 -12.89 0.68
C VAL A 168 8.92 -13.91 0.57
N THR A 169 7.77 -13.60 1.16
CA THR A 169 6.53 -14.37 1.01
C THR A 169 5.38 -13.42 0.68
N LYS A 170 4.17 -13.93 0.41
CA LYS A 170 2.98 -13.08 0.22
C LYS A 170 2.63 -12.22 1.45
N GLN A 171 3.22 -12.54 2.59
CA GLN A 171 2.96 -11.88 3.86
C GLN A 171 4.18 -11.15 4.41
N ILE A 172 5.40 -11.48 3.97
CA ILE A 172 6.63 -10.93 4.54
C ILE A 172 7.34 -10.11 3.46
N LEU A 173 7.47 -8.83 3.77
CA LEU A 173 8.23 -7.84 3.01
C LEU A 173 9.52 -7.53 3.75
N ILE A 174 10.62 -7.41 3.01
CA ILE A 174 11.87 -6.86 3.54
C ILE A 174 12.30 -5.72 2.61
N GLU A 175 12.68 -4.59 3.20
CA GLU A 175 13.24 -3.46 2.49
C GLU A 175 14.54 -3.03 3.16
N TYR A 176 15.54 -2.73 2.35
CA TYR A 176 16.78 -2.11 2.78
C TYR A 176 16.86 -0.73 2.17
N ASN A 177 17.06 0.29 3.01
CA ASN A 177 17.30 1.66 2.57
C ASN A 177 18.67 2.14 3.03
N TYR A 178 19.25 2.94 2.17
CA TYR A 178 20.47 3.68 2.40
C TYR A 178 20.17 5.16 2.22
N GLU A 179 20.53 5.96 3.21
CA GLU A 179 20.38 7.41 3.17
C GLU A 179 21.73 8.06 3.43
N LYS A 180 22.06 9.03 2.58
CA LYS A 180 23.25 9.83 2.69
C LYS A 180 22.85 11.27 2.98
N ALA A 181 23.15 11.70 4.20
CA ALA A 181 22.93 13.06 4.62
C ALA A 181 23.74 14.04 3.77
N MET A 182 23.12 15.18 3.43
CA MET A 182 23.75 16.28 2.69
C MET A 182 23.43 17.61 3.36
N GLY A 183 24.28 18.62 3.15
CA GLY A 183 24.09 19.95 3.75
C GLY A 183 24.40 19.96 5.24
N ASP A 184 23.55 20.59 6.04
CA ASP A 184 23.74 20.78 7.49
C ASP A 184 23.78 19.46 8.27
N LEU A 185 23.28 18.36 7.69
CA LEU A 185 23.25 17.04 8.33
C LEU A 185 24.43 16.14 7.92
N THR A 186 25.39 16.63 7.14
CA THR A 186 26.52 15.80 6.65
C THR A 186 27.33 15.17 7.79
N GLU A 187 27.37 15.80 8.96
CA GLU A 187 28.04 15.28 10.17
C GLU A 187 27.43 13.98 10.70
N PHE A 188 26.16 13.69 10.39
CA PHE A 188 25.51 12.43 10.76
C PHE A 188 25.93 11.25 9.86
N GLY A 189 26.61 11.51 8.76
CA GLY A 189 27.14 10.48 7.87
C GLY A 189 26.06 9.73 7.08
N SER A 190 26.33 8.47 6.77
CA SER A 190 25.40 7.60 6.06
C SER A 190 24.63 6.72 7.03
N SER A 191 23.34 6.50 6.75
CA SER A 191 22.49 5.62 7.54
C SER A 191 21.98 4.46 6.72
N HIS A 192 21.78 3.34 7.41
CA HIS A 192 21.28 2.09 6.86
C HIS A 192 20.04 1.70 7.65
N SER A 193 18.94 1.42 6.97
CA SER A 193 17.72 0.93 7.63
C SER A 193 17.23 -0.34 6.95
N ILE A 194 16.77 -1.28 7.79
CA ILE A 194 16.16 -2.53 7.35
C ILE A 194 14.74 -2.53 7.90
N THR A 195 13.78 -2.59 7.00
CA THR A 195 12.35 -2.64 7.32
C THR A 195 11.82 -4.04 7.08
N LEU A 196 11.13 -4.59 8.08
CA LEU A 196 10.38 -5.84 7.98
C LEU A 196 8.90 -5.52 8.11
N ALA A 197 8.10 -5.89 7.12
CA ALA A 197 6.65 -5.74 7.16
C ALA A 197 5.96 -7.10 7.09
N TYR A 198 4.91 -7.28 7.90
CA TYR A 198 4.08 -8.48 7.92
C TYR A 198 2.63 -8.13 7.59
N LYS A 199 2.12 -8.68 6.48
CA LYS A 199 0.72 -8.55 6.06
C LYS A 199 -0.11 -9.66 6.70
N LEU A 200 -1.04 -9.25 7.56
CA LEU A 200 -2.06 -10.15 8.10
C LEU A 200 -3.05 -10.52 6.99
N ASN A 201 -3.33 -11.80 6.81
CA ASN A 201 -4.34 -12.24 5.85
C ASN A 201 -5.72 -11.77 6.32
N ASN A 202 -6.35 -10.89 5.55
CA ASN A 202 -7.74 -10.53 5.77
C ASN A 202 -8.67 -11.52 5.05
N ARG A 203 -9.76 -11.92 5.71
CA ARG A 203 -10.81 -12.80 5.15
C ARG A 203 -12.07 -12.02 4.74
N GLU A 204 -12.04 -10.70 4.90
CA GLU A 204 -13.10 -9.78 4.52
C GLU A 204 -13.09 -9.59 2.99
N SER A 205 -14.28 -9.59 2.39
CA SER A 205 -14.53 -9.42 0.95
C SER A 205 -14.50 -7.96 0.48
N PHE A 206 -14.26 -7.01 1.39
CA PHE A 206 -14.24 -5.60 1.06
C PHE A 206 -12.86 -5.22 0.54
N ASP A 207 -12.78 -5.03 -0.78
CA ASP A 207 -11.60 -4.52 -1.44
C ASP A 207 -11.50 -3.01 -1.22
N TYR A 208 -10.90 -2.63 -0.09
CA TYR A 208 -10.59 -1.23 0.23
C TYR A 208 -9.27 -0.76 -0.40
N SER A 209 -8.58 -1.62 -1.15
CA SER A 209 -7.21 -1.39 -1.61
C SER A 209 -7.14 -1.47 -3.13
N SER A 210 -6.74 -0.38 -3.77
CA SER A 210 -6.12 -0.43 -5.11
C SER A 210 -4.73 -1.07 -5.04
N GLU A 211 -4.58 -2.17 -4.30
CA GLU A 211 -3.33 -2.91 -4.21
C GLU A 211 -3.26 -3.85 -5.41
N ASP A 212 -2.33 -3.57 -6.32
CA ASP A 212 -2.00 -4.48 -7.40
C ASP A 212 -1.53 -5.83 -6.83
N ASP A 213 -1.96 -6.94 -7.45
CA ASP A 213 -1.59 -8.29 -7.05
C ASP A 213 -0.09 -8.55 -7.25
N VAL A 214 0.73 -8.22 -6.25
CA VAL A 214 2.17 -8.50 -6.26
C VAL A 214 2.47 -9.95 -5.86
N ALA A 215 3.33 -10.61 -6.64
CA ALA A 215 3.80 -11.95 -6.37
C ALA A 215 4.84 -11.98 -5.24
N ALA A 216 5.14 -13.19 -4.76
CA ALA A 216 6.16 -13.45 -3.76
C ALA A 216 7.27 -14.33 -4.35
N ILE A 217 8.52 -14.05 -3.97
CA ILE A 217 9.70 -14.80 -4.42
C ILE A 217 9.64 -16.24 -3.93
N ILE A 218 9.21 -16.47 -2.68
CA ILE A 218 8.93 -17.80 -2.14
C ILE A 218 7.43 -18.04 -2.24
N LYS A 219 7.01 -18.78 -3.27
CA LYS A 219 5.65 -19.30 -3.35
C LYS A 219 5.51 -20.41 -2.29
N PRO A 220 4.54 -20.32 -1.36
CA PRO A 220 4.27 -21.46 -0.49
C PRO A 220 3.94 -22.65 -1.39
N THR A 221 4.62 -23.78 -1.18
CA THR A 221 4.31 -25.01 -1.88
C THR A 221 2.81 -25.25 -1.68
N LYS A 222 2.04 -25.20 -2.77
CA LYS A 222 0.65 -25.63 -2.73
C LYS A 222 0.71 -27.07 -2.23
N LYS A 223 0.39 -27.32 -0.96
CA LYS A 223 0.01 -28.67 -0.53
C LYS A 223 -1.09 -29.05 -1.51
N LYS A 224 -0.80 -30.02 -2.39
CA LYS A 224 -1.80 -30.58 -3.28
C LYS A 224 -2.98 -30.91 -2.37
N LYS A 225 -4.09 -30.17 -2.50
CA LYS A 225 -5.35 -30.64 -1.92
C LYS A 225 -5.47 -32.08 -2.43
N PRO A 226 -5.61 -33.09 -1.55
CA PRO A 226 -5.87 -34.44 -2.03
C PRO A 226 -7.03 -34.31 -3.02
N ALA A 227 -6.83 -34.81 -4.23
CA ALA A 227 -7.86 -34.79 -5.25
C ALA A 227 -9.16 -35.26 -4.58
N PRO A 228 -10.30 -34.56 -4.77
CA PRO A 228 -11.57 -35.12 -4.33
C PRO A 228 -11.62 -36.51 -4.95
N LYS A 229 -11.74 -37.56 -4.11
CA LYS A 229 -12.03 -38.91 -4.59
C LYS A 229 -13.19 -38.73 -5.55
N SER A 230 -12.98 -38.99 -6.84
CA SER A 230 -14.07 -38.91 -7.80
C SER A 230 -15.18 -39.79 -7.27
N SER A 231 -16.28 -39.18 -6.81
CA SER A 231 -17.53 -39.91 -6.84
C SER A 231 -17.67 -40.31 -8.29
N LYS A 232 -17.80 -41.61 -8.55
CA LYS A 232 -18.18 -42.11 -9.87
C LYS A 232 -19.58 -41.57 -10.15
N THR A 233 -19.66 -40.34 -10.63
CA THR A 233 -20.82 -39.85 -11.34
C THR A 233 -20.66 -40.43 -12.73
N THR A 234 -21.32 -41.57 -12.94
CA THR A 234 -21.52 -42.18 -14.25
C THR A 234 -21.92 -41.07 -15.22
N VAL A 235 -21.00 -40.75 -16.14
CA VAL A 235 -21.32 -39.96 -17.32
C VAL A 235 -22.35 -40.79 -18.08
N GLN A 236 -23.63 -40.42 -17.94
CA GLN A 236 -24.64 -40.80 -18.93
C GLN A 236 -24.22 -40.11 -20.22
N LYS A 237 -23.57 -40.91 -21.07
CA LYS A 237 -23.31 -40.64 -22.46
C LYS A 237 -24.67 -40.47 -23.13
N ALA A 238 -25.11 -39.23 -23.35
CA ALA A 238 -26.25 -38.92 -24.21
C ALA A 238 -25.84 -39.19 -25.67
N GLU A 239 -25.85 -40.47 -26.05
CA GLU A 239 -25.83 -40.95 -27.43
C GLU A 239 -27.28 -41.18 -27.90
N GLU A 240 -28.10 -40.14 -27.98
CA GLU A 240 -29.40 -40.22 -28.66
C GLU A 240 -29.71 -38.91 -29.39
N PRO A 241 -29.25 -38.80 -30.65
CA PRO A 241 -30.18 -38.37 -31.70
C PRO A 241 -30.24 -39.36 -32.87
N THR A 242 -29.43 -40.43 -32.87
CA THR A 242 -29.29 -41.33 -34.03
C THR A 242 -30.20 -42.56 -34.03
N LYS A 243 -30.82 -42.92 -32.90
CA LYS A 243 -31.75 -44.07 -32.82
C LYS A 243 -33.20 -43.69 -33.14
N VAL A 244 -33.65 -42.51 -32.69
CA VAL A 244 -35.01 -42.02 -32.96
C VAL A 244 -35.21 -41.73 -34.45
N ALA A 245 -34.21 -41.14 -35.12
CA ALA A 245 -34.25 -40.89 -36.56
C ALA A 245 -34.22 -42.18 -37.41
N ALA A 246 -33.55 -43.23 -36.93
CA ALA A 246 -33.49 -44.52 -37.65
C ALA A 246 -34.80 -45.33 -37.50
N GLU A 247 -35.46 -45.27 -36.35
CA GLU A 247 -36.76 -45.90 -36.13
C GLU A 247 -37.90 -45.17 -36.85
N GLU A 248 -37.82 -43.84 -36.95
CA GLU A 248 -38.81 -43.04 -37.69
C GLU A 248 -38.67 -43.23 -39.20
N GLN A 249 -37.44 -43.31 -39.74
CA GLN A 249 -37.20 -43.65 -41.15
C GLN A 249 -37.61 -45.09 -41.49
N ALA A 250 -37.41 -46.05 -40.58
CA ALA A 250 -37.85 -47.42 -40.78
C ALA A 250 -39.39 -47.54 -40.78
N LYS A 251 -40.09 -46.78 -39.93
CA LYS A 251 -41.56 -46.75 -39.96
C LYS A 251 -42.12 -46.12 -41.23
N ILE A 252 -41.56 -44.98 -41.67
CA ILE A 252 -41.98 -44.31 -42.90
C ILE A 252 -41.76 -45.21 -44.12
N ALA A 253 -40.63 -45.91 -44.22
CA ALA A 253 -40.36 -46.84 -45.32
C ALA A 253 -41.29 -48.06 -45.33
N THR A 254 -41.69 -48.54 -44.15
CA THR A 254 -42.63 -49.68 -44.03
C THR A 254 -44.06 -49.25 -44.41
N GLU A 255 -44.45 -48.04 -44.04
CA GLU A 255 -45.77 -47.48 -44.35
C GLU A 255 -45.91 -47.09 -45.83
N GLU A 256 -44.83 -46.61 -46.47
CA GLU A 256 -44.79 -46.33 -47.90
C GLU A 256 -44.81 -47.61 -48.75
N GLN A 257 -44.12 -48.68 -48.32
CA GLN A 257 -44.22 -49.99 -48.98
C GLN A 257 -45.62 -50.61 -48.84
N ALA A 258 -46.28 -50.43 -47.69
CA ALA A 258 -47.65 -50.88 -47.51
C ALA A 258 -48.65 -50.09 -48.38
N ARG A 259 -48.42 -48.79 -48.62
CA ARG A 259 -49.24 -47.96 -49.51
C ARG A 259 -49.06 -48.35 -50.98
N LEU A 260 -47.82 -48.55 -51.42
CA LEU A 260 -47.51 -48.96 -52.80
C LEU A 260 -48.08 -50.36 -53.14
N ALA A 261 -48.05 -51.30 -52.18
CA ALA A 261 -48.66 -52.62 -52.34
C ALA A 261 -50.21 -52.59 -52.34
N ALA A 262 -50.84 -51.53 -51.84
CA ALA A 262 -52.28 -51.32 -51.87
C ALA A 262 -52.75 -50.60 -53.15
N GLU A 263 -51.87 -49.88 -53.85
CA GLU A 263 -52.16 -49.24 -55.15
C GLU A 263 -51.94 -50.18 -56.36
N GLU A 264 -51.24 -51.31 -56.20
CA GLU A 264 -51.08 -52.35 -57.25
C GLU A 264 -52.17 -53.46 -57.21
N LYS A 265 -53.35 -53.19 -56.62
CA LYS A 265 -54.47 -54.15 -56.56
C LYS A 265 -55.77 -53.63 -57.13
#